data_AF-A0A966W3T6-F1
#
_entry.id   AF-A0A966W3T6-F1
#
_cell.length_a   1.000
_cell.length_b   1.000
_cell.length_c   1.000
_cell.angle_alpha   90.00
_cell.angle_beta   90.00
_cell.angle_gamma   90.00
#
_symmetry.space_group_name_H-M   'P 1'
#
loop_
_entity.id
_entity.type
_entity.pdbx_description
1 polymer ?
#
loop_
_entity_poly.entity_id
_entity_poly.type
_entity_poly.pdbx_seq_one_letter_code
_entity_poly.pdbx_strand_id
1 'polypeptide(L)'
;MRRQVGVALAAATEWAFGSHKSPAKWANQMRKRGWTKEEITETIAKGKKFPAKNITVKPNRKAIRFQDPETGKFVVVDKKTGELLQVSDKFDSKFVPKDYIKKK
;
A
#
# COMPACT_ATOMS: atom_id res chain seq x y z
N MET A 1 7.74 -6.68 -27.42
CA MET A 1 6.81 -5.54 -27.56
C MET A 1 6.08 -5.33 -26.24
N ARG A 2 6.48 -4.34 -25.43
CA ARG A 2 5.80 -4.00 -24.16
C ARG A 2 4.62 -3.08 -24.49
N ARG A 3 3.39 -3.52 -24.20
CA ARG A 3 2.19 -2.70 -24.36
C ARG A 3 2.18 -1.63 -23.29
N GLN A 4 2.32 -0.38 -23.73
CA GLN A 4 1.97 0.80 -22.98
C GLN A 4 0.46 0.99 -23.15
N VAL A 5 -0.33 0.94 -22.07
CA VAL A 5 -1.75 1.26 -22.11
C VAL A 5 -2.18 1.92 -20.81
N GLY A 6 -2.80 3.10 -20.95
CA GLY A 6 -3.66 3.70 -19.93
C GLY A 6 -3.05 4.86 -19.15
N VAL A 7 -3.08 6.06 -19.75
CA VAL A 7 -3.03 7.32 -19.00
C VAL A 7 -4.29 7.40 -18.11
N ALA A 8 -4.12 7.25 -16.80
CA ALA A 8 -5.12 7.63 -15.81
C ALA A 8 -4.63 8.92 -15.14
N LEU A 9 -5.03 10.05 -15.71
CA LEU A 9 -4.85 11.37 -15.11
C LEU A 9 -5.85 11.53 -13.95
N ALA A 10 -5.36 12.08 -12.82
CA ALA A 10 -6.11 12.68 -11.71
C ALA A 10 -6.81 11.76 -10.67
N ALA A 11 -6.04 11.27 -9.68
CA ALA A 11 -6.47 11.13 -8.28
C ALA A 11 -5.27 10.96 -7.29
N ALA A 12 -4.12 11.58 -7.57
CA ALA A 12 -2.86 11.32 -6.88
C ALA A 12 -2.33 12.54 -6.11
N THR A 13 -3.11 13.01 -5.15
CA THR A 13 -2.74 13.99 -4.11
C THR A 13 -3.92 13.91 -3.18
N GLU A 14 -3.87 13.16 -2.09
CA GLU A 14 -3.43 13.66 -0.78
C GLU A 14 -3.13 12.44 0.11
N TRP A 15 -1.91 11.90 0.05
CA TRP A 15 -1.45 11.03 1.12
C TRP A 15 -0.19 11.61 1.75
N ALA A 16 -0.18 11.62 3.08
CA ALA A 16 0.96 12.05 3.87
C ALA A 16 1.48 10.87 4.68
N PHE A 17 2.76 10.89 5.05
CA PHE A 17 3.26 9.92 6.01
C PHE A 17 2.52 10.06 7.33
N GLY A 18 2.04 8.94 7.88
CA GLY A 18 1.36 8.98 9.16
C GLY A 18 2.28 9.46 10.27
N SER A 19 1.78 10.43 11.04
CA SER A 19 2.45 11.08 12.18
C SER A 19 2.90 10.12 13.29
N HIS A 20 2.35 8.92 13.34
CA HIS A 20 2.73 7.86 14.29
C HIS A 20 4.13 7.24 14.07
N LYS A 21 4.84 7.63 13.00
CA LYS A 21 6.25 7.28 12.78
C LYS A 21 7.03 8.52 12.38
N SER A 22 8.26 8.63 12.86
CA SER A 22 9.18 9.68 12.44
C SER A 22 9.54 9.56 10.95
N PRO A 23 9.95 10.67 10.29
CA PRO A 23 10.40 10.64 8.90
C PRO A 23 11.51 9.62 8.64
N ALA A 24 12.48 9.51 9.57
CA ALA A 24 13.57 8.53 9.48
C ALA A 24 13.06 7.08 9.53
N LYS A 25 12.05 6.79 10.36
CA LYS A 25 11.42 5.46 10.44
C LYS A 25 10.67 5.13 9.14
N TRP A 26 10.01 6.11 8.53
CA TRP A 26 9.38 5.95 7.21
C TRP A 26 10.41 5.69 6.11
N ALA A 27 11.46 6.50 6.03
CA ALA A 27 12.52 6.34 5.05
C ALA A 27 13.18 4.95 5.15
N ASN A 28 13.50 4.51 6.37
CA ASN A 28 14.06 3.19 6.61
C ASN A 28 13.11 2.05 6.24
N GLN A 29 11.82 2.17 6.57
CA GLN A 29 10.82 1.16 6.24
C GLN A 29 10.62 1.05 4.72
N MET A 30 10.51 2.17 4.02
CA MET A 30 10.40 2.19 2.56
C MET A 30 11.63 1.56 1.91
N ARG A 31 12.85 2.01 2.29
CA ARG A 31 14.10 1.45 1.77
C ARG A 31 14.20 -0.05 1.99
N LYS A 32 13.92 -0.53 3.21
CA LYS A 32 14.01 -1.96 3.55
C LYS A 32 12.98 -2.81 2.79
N ARG A 33 11.78 -2.28 2.58
CA ARG A 33 10.68 -2.98 1.89
C ARG A 33 10.62 -2.66 0.40
N GLY A 34 11.59 -1.91 -0.10
CA GLY A 34 11.77 -1.55 -1.50
C GLY A 34 10.78 -0.52 -2.06
N TRP A 35 9.93 0.12 -1.25
CA TRP A 35 8.89 1.04 -1.75
C TRP A 35 9.46 2.41 -2.15
N THR A 36 8.97 2.95 -3.25
CA THR A 36 9.13 4.38 -3.60
C THR A 36 7.81 5.14 -3.39
N LYS A 37 7.88 6.48 -3.35
CA LYS A 37 6.67 7.32 -3.22
C LYS A 37 5.77 7.19 -4.45
N GLU A 38 6.37 7.02 -5.61
CA GLU A 38 5.68 6.85 -6.89
C GLU A 38 4.89 5.54 -6.88
N GLU A 39 5.52 4.43 -6.47
CA GLU A 39 4.84 3.14 -6.33
C GLU A 39 3.69 3.16 -5.32
N ILE A 40 3.87 3.85 -4.17
CA ILE A 40 2.79 4.04 -3.20
C ILE A 40 1.63 4.79 -3.85
N THR A 41 1.93 5.86 -4.57
CA THR A 41 0.94 6.68 -5.26
C THR A 41 0.19 5.88 -6.33
N GLU A 42 0.91 5.10 -7.14
CA GLU A 42 0.31 4.22 -8.13
C GLU A 42 -0.55 3.13 -7.49
N THR A 43 -0.10 2.54 -6.38
CA THR A 43 -0.86 1.53 -5.64
C THR A 43 -2.16 2.12 -5.07
N ILE A 44 -2.13 3.36 -4.57
CA ILE A 44 -3.33 4.05 -4.08
C ILE A 44 -4.30 4.36 -5.24
N ALA A 45 -3.76 4.77 -6.39
CA ALA A 45 -4.57 5.15 -7.55
C ALA A 45 -5.23 3.94 -8.25
N LYS A 46 -4.47 2.85 -8.43
CA LYS A 46 -4.86 1.70 -9.26
C LYS A 46 -5.21 0.45 -8.45
N GLY A 47 -4.79 0.38 -7.19
CA GLY A 47 -4.94 -0.80 -6.36
C GLY A 47 -6.39 -1.09 -5.98
N LYS A 48 -6.69 -2.37 -5.80
CA LYS A 48 -7.98 -2.83 -5.29
C LYS A 48 -8.13 -2.41 -3.83
N LYS A 49 -9.25 -1.77 -3.52
CA LYS A 49 -9.57 -1.24 -2.18
C LYS A 49 -10.18 -2.34 -1.32
N PHE A 50 -9.64 -2.53 -0.12
CA PHE A 50 -10.18 -3.42 0.90
C PHE A 50 -10.40 -2.64 2.20
N PRO A 51 -11.52 -2.85 2.90
CA PRO A 51 -11.71 -2.25 4.21
C PRO A 51 -10.67 -2.79 5.20
N ALA A 52 -10.02 -1.89 5.93
CA ALA A 52 -9.07 -2.22 6.97
C ALA A 52 -9.43 -1.49 8.27
N LYS A 53 -8.97 -2.03 9.41
CA LYS A 53 -9.05 -1.33 10.70
C LYS A 53 -7.71 -0.66 10.98
N ASN A 54 -7.72 0.61 11.35
CA ASN A 54 -6.53 1.30 11.85
C ASN A 54 -6.24 0.78 13.26
N ILE A 55 -5.49 -0.31 13.37
CA ILE A 55 -5.02 -0.82 14.66
C ILE A 55 -3.80 -0.05 15.19
N THR A 56 -3.16 0.76 14.35
CA THR A 56 -1.85 1.36 14.62
C THR A 56 -1.96 2.67 15.39
N VAL A 57 -2.92 3.53 15.07
CA VAL A 57 -3.02 4.89 15.62
C VAL A 57 -4.22 5.05 16.55
N LYS A 58 -5.39 4.55 16.12
CA LYS A 58 -6.63 4.59 16.92
C LYS A 58 -7.45 3.33 16.67
N PRO A 59 -7.39 2.31 17.55
CA PRO A 59 -8.23 1.14 17.41
C PRO A 59 -9.69 1.60 17.31
N ASN A 60 -10.41 1.12 16.29
CA ASN A 60 -11.76 1.51 15.83
C ASN A 60 -11.84 2.56 14.71
N ARG A 61 -10.74 3.21 14.30
CA ARG A 61 -10.76 4.09 13.12
C ARG A 61 -10.69 3.26 11.82
N LYS A 62 -11.47 3.67 10.80
CA LYS A 62 -11.50 3.02 9.49
C LYS A 62 -10.26 3.38 8.67
N ALA A 63 -9.68 2.36 8.03
CA ALA A 63 -8.61 2.51 7.06
C ALA A 63 -9.00 1.79 5.76
N ILE A 64 -8.25 2.06 4.69
CA ILE A 64 -8.38 1.38 3.41
C ILE A 64 -7.03 0.76 3.08
N ARG A 65 -7.03 -0.55 2.80
CA ARG A 65 -5.88 -1.23 2.20
C ARG A 65 -6.02 -1.15 0.69
N PHE A 66 -5.04 -0.56 0.03
CA PHE A 66 -4.90 -0.57 -1.41
C PHE A 66 -3.91 -1.65 -1.77
N GLN A 67 -4.35 -2.65 -2.53
CA GLN A 67 -3.54 -3.79 -2.92
C GLN A 67 -3.38 -3.79 -4.43
N ASP A 68 -2.13 -3.84 -4.87
CA ASP A 68 -1.78 -4.09 -6.26
C ASP A 68 -2.26 -5.49 -6.67
N PRO A 69 -3.12 -5.61 -7.69
CA PRO A 69 -3.67 -6.88 -8.12
C PRO A 69 -2.64 -7.79 -8.81
N GLU A 70 -1.60 -7.23 -9.42
CA GLU A 70 -0.57 -8.00 -10.13
C GLU A 70 0.44 -8.60 -9.15
N THR A 71 0.85 -7.81 -8.15
CA THR A 71 1.92 -8.19 -7.23
C THR A 71 1.43 -8.66 -5.85
N GLY A 72 0.17 -8.39 -5.50
CA GLY A 72 -0.38 -8.62 -4.17
C GLY A 72 0.13 -7.66 -3.10
N LYS A 73 1.08 -6.78 -3.41
CA LYS A 73 1.67 -5.82 -2.48
C LYS A 73 0.65 -4.76 -2.11
N PHE A 74 0.76 -4.20 -0.91
CA PHE A 74 -0.28 -3.29 -0.43
C PHE A 74 0.23 -2.15 0.43
N VAL A 75 -0.55 -1.09 0.46
CA VAL A 75 -0.42 0.02 1.40
C VAL A 75 -1.73 0.20 2.17
N VAL A 76 -1.66 0.70 3.39
CA VAL A 76 -2.84 0.99 4.23
C VAL A 76 -2.85 2.47 4.53
N VAL A 77 -3.99 3.11 4.28
CA VAL A 77 -4.20 4.56 4.45
C VAL A 77 -5.38 4.80 5.37
N ASP A 78 -5.27 5.77 6.28
CA ASP A 78 -6.37 6.20 7.12
C ASP A 78 -7.47 6.86 6.28
N LYS A 79 -8.72 6.42 6.44
CA LYS A 79 -9.83 6.93 5.62
C LYS A 79 -10.16 8.39 5.93
N LYS A 80 -9.90 8.87 7.15
CA LYS A 80 -10.25 10.24 7.57
C LYS A 80 -9.14 11.23 7.26
N THR A 81 -7.88 10.86 7.49
CA THR A 81 -6.75 11.80 7.38
C THR A 81 -5.95 11.66 6.08
N GLY A 82 -6.14 10.58 5.30
CA GLY A 82 -5.27 10.31 4.14
C GLY A 82 -3.85 9.89 4.54
N GLU A 83 -3.58 9.69 5.83
CA GLU A 83 -2.25 9.32 6.30
C GLU A 83 -1.92 7.86 5.97
N LEU A 84 -0.73 7.64 5.43
CA LEU A 84 -0.14 6.33 5.25
C LEU A 84 0.11 5.69 6.62
N LEU A 85 -0.48 4.53 6.85
CA LEU A 85 -0.37 3.75 8.09
C LEU A 85 0.67 2.63 7.95
N GLN A 86 0.70 1.98 6.79
CA GLN A 86 1.56 0.82 6.55
C GLN A 86 1.87 0.64 5.06
N VAL A 87 3.07 0.12 4.79
CA VAL A 87 3.47 -0.46 3.50
C VAL A 87 3.80 -1.94 3.71
N SER A 88 3.42 -2.84 2.80
CA SER A 88 3.76 -4.28 2.89
C SER A 88 5.26 -4.50 2.68
N ASP A 89 5.78 -5.67 3.03
CA ASP A 89 7.14 -6.03 2.63
C ASP A 89 7.12 -6.59 1.19
N LYS A 90 7.81 -5.94 0.24
CA LYS A 90 7.81 -6.39 -1.16
C LYS A 90 8.71 -7.61 -1.39
N PHE A 91 9.60 -7.93 -0.44
CA PHE A 91 10.56 -9.03 -0.56
C PHE A 91 10.14 -10.26 0.26
N ASP A 92 9.07 -10.18 1.04
CA ASP A 92 8.53 -11.33 1.74
C ASP A 92 7.80 -12.25 0.75
N SER A 93 8.50 -13.27 0.28
CA SER A 93 7.98 -14.30 -0.62
C SER A 93 6.89 -15.17 0.03
N LYS A 94 6.64 -15.03 1.34
CA LYS A 94 5.52 -15.71 2.03
C LYS A 94 4.20 -14.96 1.87
N PHE A 95 4.18 -13.79 1.22
CA PHE A 95 2.94 -13.14 0.84
C PHE A 95 2.34 -13.80 -0.40
N VAL A 96 1.79 -15.00 -0.22
CA VAL A 96 1.01 -15.71 -1.22
C VAL A 96 -0.46 -15.30 -1.02
N PRO A 97 -1.12 -14.62 -1.99
CA PRO A 97 -2.58 -14.51 -1.99
C PRO A 97 -3.15 -15.92 -1.90
N LYS A 98 -4.09 -16.16 -0.99
CA LYS A 98 -4.52 -17.51 -0.55
C LYS A 98 -5.23 -18.37 -1.63
N ASP A 99 -5.11 -18.02 -2.90
CA ASP A 99 -5.79 -18.64 -4.05
C ASP A 99 -4.89 -19.51 -4.94
N TYR A 100 -3.60 -19.72 -4.61
CA TYR A 100 -2.75 -20.66 -5.35
C TYR A 100 -2.55 -21.96 -4.57
N ILE A 101 -3.44 -22.94 -4.84
CA ILE A 101 -3.28 -24.34 -4.47
C ILE A 101 -2.15 -24.94 -5.31
N LYS A 102 -1.04 -25.36 -4.69
CA LYS A 102 -0.15 -26.36 -5.31
C LYS A 102 -0.77 -27.74 -5.06
N LYS A 103 -1.26 -28.38 -6.12
CA LYS A 103 -1.51 -29.83 -6.11
C LYS A 103 -0.17 -30.54 -5.94
N LYS A 104 -0.15 -31.51 -5.02
CA LYS A 104 0.97 -32.41 -4.72
C LYS A 104 1.47 -33.15 -5.96
#